data_AF-A0A533UUT1-F1
#
_entry.id   AF-A0A533UUT1-F1
#
_cell.length_a   1.000
_cell.length_b   1.000
_cell.length_c   1.000
_cell.angle_alpha   90.00
_cell.angle_beta   90.00
_cell.angle_gamma   90.00
#
_symmetry.space_group_name_H-M   'P 1'
#
loop_
_entity.id
_entity.type
_entity.pdbx_description
1 polymer ?
#
loop_
_entity_poly.entity_id
_entity_poly.type
_entity_poly.pdbx_seq_one_letter_code
_entity_poly.pdbx_strand_id
1 'polypeptide(L)'
;MTKDGDIYQLIYESNLESKLEQILIGLMKDNPSPKIEGIIRKFLLYVLHSTENFWTTYYNAKTYQEKLDCYFQYSKNQCLASEVLIRDLNSLSSDDELKENLSSLLKESFTF
;
A
#
# COMPACT_ATOMS: atom_id res chain seq x y z
N MET A 1 23.80 1.51 -3.00
CA MET A 1 23.13 1.19 -4.27
C MET A 1 21.87 0.43 -3.92
N THR A 2 20.78 1.16 -3.64
CA THR A 2 19.47 0.55 -3.49
C THR A 2 19.10 -0.03 -4.85
N LYS A 3 18.91 -1.35 -4.91
CA LYS A 3 18.24 -1.94 -6.07
C LYS A 3 16.85 -1.30 -6.08
N ASP A 4 16.62 -0.34 -6.96
CA ASP A 4 15.27 0.05 -7.33
C ASP A 4 14.69 -1.18 -8.06
N GLY A 5 14.23 -2.14 -7.26
CA GLY A 5 13.54 -3.31 -7.77
C GLY A 5 12.35 -2.87 -8.60
N ASP A 6 12.08 -3.65 -9.64
CA ASP A 6 10.87 -3.51 -10.45
C ASP A 6 9.65 -3.35 -9.54
N ILE A 7 8.76 -2.41 -9.85
CA ILE A 7 7.57 -2.13 -9.03
C ILE A 7 6.73 -3.39 -8.86
N TYR A 8 6.65 -4.25 -9.87
CA TYR A 8 5.94 -5.52 -9.80
C TYR A 8 6.57 -6.48 -8.80
N GLN A 9 7.91 -6.57 -8.77
CA GLN A 9 8.62 -7.36 -7.77
C GLN A 9 8.30 -6.83 -6.36
N LEU A 10 8.32 -5.51 -6.16
CA LEU A 10 8.02 -4.90 -4.87
C LEU A 10 6.56 -5.17 -4.42
N ILE A 11 5.62 -5.18 -5.36
CA ILE A 11 4.22 -5.54 -5.09
C ILE A 11 4.14 -6.99 -4.57
N TYR A 12 4.76 -7.95 -5.25
CA TYR A 12 4.74 -9.35 -4.83
C TYR A 12 5.45 -9.57 -3.48
N GLU A 13 6.60 -8.93 -3.28
CA GLU A 13 7.36 -9.02 -2.02
C GLU A 13 6.60 -8.44 -0.83
N SER A 14 5.71 -7.47 -1.07
CA SER A 14 4.88 -6.87 -0.02
C SER A 14 3.81 -7.81 0.53
N ASN A 15 3.60 -8.97 -0.12
CA ASN A 15 2.67 -10.02 0.31
C ASN A 15 1.29 -9.45 0.72
N LEU A 16 0.76 -8.60 -0.16
CA LEU A 16 -0.52 -7.91 0.04
C LEU A 16 -1.67 -8.90 -0.05
N GLU A 17 -2.85 -8.46 0.39
CA GLU A 17 -4.08 -9.15 0.07
C GLU A 17 -4.27 -9.21 -1.46
N SER A 18 -4.72 -10.36 -1.96
CA SER A 18 -4.75 -10.69 -3.39
C SER A 18 -5.45 -9.66 -4.26
N LYS A 19 -6.57 -9.08 -3.80
CA LYS A 19 -7.32 -8.08 -4.53
C LYS A 19 -6.57 -6.75 -4.56
N LEU A 20 -5.96 -6.33 -3.45
CA LEU A 20 -5.12 -5.13 -3.42
C LEU A 20 -3.92 -5.26 -4.36
N GLU A 21 -3.24 -6.40 -4.35
CA GLU A 21 -2.15 -6.69 -5.29
C GLU A 21 -2.62 -6.51 -6.75
N GLN A 22 -3.74 -7.13 -7.12
CA GLN A 22 -4.30 -7.03 -8.47
C GLN A 22 -4.66 -5.59 -8.84
N ILE A 23 -5.23 -4.81 -7.91
CA ILE A 23 -5.56 -3.39 -8.12
C ILE A 23 -4.28 -2.59 -8.41
N LEU A 24 -3.21 -2.78 -7.63
CA LEU A 24 -1.95 -2.07 -7.85
C LEU A 24 -1.29 -2.45 -9.17
N ILE A 25 -1.32 -3.74 -9.53
CA ILE A 25 -0.82 -4.21 -10.83
C ILE A 25 -1.66 -3.60 -11.98
N GLY A 26 -2.99 -3.57 -11.85
CA GLY A 26 -3.90 -2.96 -12.82
C GLY A 26 -3.60 -1.48 -13.01
N LEU A 27 -3.50 -0.72 -11.91
CA LEU A 27 -3.14 0.70 -11.93
C LEU A 27 -1.83 0.95 -12.67
N MET A 28 -0.80 0.14 -12.43
CA MET A 28 0.49 0.27 -13.11
C MET A 28 0.45 -0.08 -14.60
N LYS A 29 -0.40 -1.04 -15.00
CA LYS A 29 -0.57 -1.43 -16.41
C LYS A 29 -1.40 -0.42 -17.19
N ASP A 30 -2.48 0.06 -16.60
CA ASP A 30 -3.44 0.95 -17.25
C ASP A 30 -2.92 2.39 -17.31
N ASN A 31 -2.12 2.80 -16.30
CA ASN A 31 -1.56 4.15 -16.21
C ASN A 31 -0.09 4.09 -15.75
N PRO A 32 0.88 3.84 -16.65
CA PRO A 32 2.31 3.75 -16.33
C PRO A 32 2.94 5.13 -16.08
N SER A 33 2.31 5.94 -15.23
CA SER A 33 2.78 7.27 -14.86
C SER A 33 3.85 7.16 -13.77
N PRO A 34 5.01 7.83 -13.93
CA PRO A 34 6.03 7.89 -12.88
C PRO A 34 5.52 8.47 -11.55
N LYS A 35 4.49 9.34 -11.60
CA LYS A 35 3.84 9.89 -10.40
C LYS A 35 3.07 8.80 -9.64
N ILE A 36 2.31 7.98 -10.35
CA ILE A 36 1.54 6.85 -9.78
C ILE A 36 2.51 5.82 -9.21
N GLU A 37 3.55 5.45 -9.97
CA GLU A 37 4.58 4.52 -9.50
C GLU A 37 5.24 5.01 -8.21
N GLY A 38 5.61 6.30 -8.15
CA GLY A 38 6.23 6.88 -6.95
C GLY A 38 5.34 6.79 -5.70
N ILE A 39 4.04 7.01 -5.85
CA ILE A 39 3.07 6.88 -4.75
C ILE A 39 2.93 5.41 -4.32
N ILE A 40 2.75 4.50 -5.27
CA ILE A 40 2.61 3.06 -4.98
C ILE A 40 3.89 2.53 -4.31
N ARG A 41 5.07 2.89 -4.83
CA ARG A 41 6.36 2.49 -4.24
C ARG A 41 6.50 2.95 -2.79
N LYS A 42 6.12 4.19 -2.49
CA LYS A 42 6.15 4.73 -1.12
C LYS A 42 5.24 3.94 -0.19
N PHE A 43 4.04 3.58 -0.65
CA PHE A 43 3.11 2.74 0.11
C PHE A 43 3.72 1.34 0.37
N LEU A 44 4.24 0.67 -0.66
CA LEU A 44 4.80 -0.68 -0.54
C LEU A 44 6.01 -0.73 0.41
N LEU A 45 6.92 0.24 0.32
CA LEU A 45 8.05 0.35 1.24
C LEU A 45 7.59 0.52 2.70
N TYR A 46 6.54 1.30 2.93
CA TYR A 46 5.95 1.42 4.27
C TYR A 46 5.36 0.09 4.74
N VAL A 47 4.61 -0.63 3.90
CA VAL A 47 4.01 -1.93 4.24
C VAL A 47 5.09 -2.94 4.60
N LEU A 48 6.14 -3.07 3.79
CA LEU A 48 7.27 -3.96 4.04
C LEU A 48 7.94 -3.67 5.39
N HIS A 49 8.31 -2.40 5.60
CA HIS A 49 9.00 -2.00 6.83
C HIS A 49 8.11 -2.16 8.08
N SER A 50 6.82 -1.80 7.97
CA SER A 50 5.88 -1.97 9.08
C SER A 50 5.61 -3.43 9.41
N THR A 51 5.60 -4.33 8.41
CA THR A 51 5.45 -5.78 8.59
C THR A 51 6.66 -6.38 9.30
N GLU A 52 7.87 -6.02 8.88
CA GLU A 52 9.11 -6.47 9.53
C GLU A 52 9.18 -6.01 10.99
N ASN A 53 8.85 -4.74 11.25
CA ASN A 53 8.80 -4.17 12.60
C ASN A 53 7.73 -4.85 13.46
N PHE A 54 6.57 -5.19 12.87
CA PHE A 54 5.51 -5.90 13.57
C PHE A 54 5.99 -7.27 14.05
N TRP A 55 6.53 -8.11 13.16
CA TRP A 55 7.00 -9.45 13.57
C TRP A 55 8.10 -9.37 14.61
N THR A 56 9.05 -8.44 14.43
CA THR A 56 10.12 -8.21 15.39
C THR A 56 9.57 -7.85 16.77
N THR A 57 8.60 -6.92 16.83
CA THR A 57 8.00 -6.49 18.10
C THR A 57 7.14 -7.60 18.71
N TYR A 58 6.35 -8.30 17.89
CA TYR A 58 5.49 -9.40 18.30
C TYR A 58 6.26 -10.57 18.92
N TYR A 59 7.38 -10.97 18.30
CA TYR A 59 8.20 -12.07 18.82
C TYR A 59 8.99 -11.68 20.08
N ASN A 60 9.26 -10.38 20.28
CA ASN A 60 9.91 -9.86 21.48
C ASN A 60 8.94 -9.57 22.65
N ALA A 61 7.62 -9.56 22.40
CA ALA A 61 6.60 -9.34 23.42
C ALA A 61 6.57 -10.49 24.43
N LYS A 62 6.52 -10.15 25.73
CA LYS A 62 6.63 -11.09 26.84
C LYS A 62 5.27 -11.55 27.36
N THR A 63 4.23 -10.75 27.12
CA THR A 63 2.87 -11.02 27.59
C THR A 63 1.88 -11.14 26.44
N TYR A 64 0.77 -11.81 26.70
CA TYR A 64 -0.33 -11.90 25.73
C TYR A 64 -0.95 -10.52 25.43
N GLN A 65 -1.04 -9.64 26.44
CA GLN A 65 -1.57 -8.30 26.25
C GLN A 65 -0.69 -7.48 25.30
N GLU A 66 0.63 -7.49 25.49
CA GLU A 66 1.56 -6.80 24.57
C GLU A 66 1.44 -7.32 23.13
N LYS A 67 1.22 -8.62 22.95
CA LYS A 67 0.98 -9.22 21.63
C LYS A 67 -0.32 -8.72 20.99
N LEU A 68 -1.41 -8.61 21.76
CA LEU A 68 -2.66 -8.03 21.28
C LEU A 68 -2.50 -6.56 20.91
N ASP A 69 -1.78 -5.79 21.73
CA ASP A 69 -1.51 -4.38 21.46
C ASP A 69 -0.68 -4.22 20.18
N CYS A 70 0.30 -5.10 19.94
CA CYS A 70 1.07 -5.13 18.70
C CYS A 70 0.16 -5.37 17.48
N TYR A 71 -0.73 -6.36 17.56
CA TYR A 71 -1.69 -6.63 16.47
C TYR A 71 -2.61 -5.45 16.22
N PHE A 72 -3.13 -4.83 17.27
CA PHE A 72 -4.01 -3.67 17.14
C PHE A 72 -3.31 -2.49 16.46
N GLN A 73 -2.11 -2.14 16.92
CA GLN A 73 -1.35 -1.03 16.33
C GLN A 73 -0.95 -1.31 14.90
N TYR A 74 -0.50 -2.53 14.60
CA TYR A 74 -0.17 -2.94 13.24
C TYR A 74 -1.38 -2.81 12.31
N SER A 75 -2.53 -3.36 12.70
CA SER A 75 -3.76 -3.30 11.92
C SER A 75 -4.21 -1.86 11.67
N LYS A 76 -4.18 -1.02 12.70
CA LYS A 76 -4.48 0.41 12.59
C LYS A 76 -3.55 1.10 11.59
N ASN A 77 -2.26 0.82 11.64
CA ASN A 77 -1.27 1.39 10.75
C ASN A 77 -1.47 0.95 9.28
N GLN A 78 -1.86 -0.29 9.03
CA GLN A 78 -2.20 -0.76 7.67
C GLN A 78 -3.42 -0.03 7.10
N CYS A 79 -4.46 0.22 7.91
CA CYS A 79 -5.60 1.02 7.49
C CYS A 79 -5.19 2.45 7.12
N LEU A 80 -4.42 3.10 7.99
CA LEU A 80 -3.92 4.47 7.75
C LEU A 80 -3.05 4.55 6.49
N ALA A 81 -2.20 3.55 6.23
CA ALA A 81 -1.39 3.50 5.02
C ALA A 81 -2.25 3.43 3.76
N SER A 82 -3.34 2.66 3.80
CA SER A 82 -4.30 2.54 2.69
C SER A 82 -5.05 3.85 2.46
N GLU A 83 -5.48 4.54 3.53
CA GLU A 83 -6.11 5.86 3.44
C GLU A 83 -5.16 6.89 2.81
N VAL A 84 -3.87 6.87 3.21
CA VAL A 84 -2.84 7.75 2.64
C VAL A 84 -2.61 7.44 1.17
N LEU A 85 -2.54 6.16 0.78
CA LEU A 85 -2.44 5.76 -0.62
C LEU A 85 -3.59 6.31 -1.46
N ILE A 86 -4.83 6.12 -1.00
CA ILE A 86 -6.03 6.62 -1.68
C ILE A 86 -6.00 8.15 -1.81
N ARG A 87 -5.67 8.86 -0.73
CA ARG A 87 -5.57 10.31 -0.73
C ARG A 87 -4.51 10.80 -1.72
N ASP A 88 -3.33 10.21 -1.70
CA ASP A 88 -2.21 10.61 -2.54
C ASP A 88 -2.53 10.32 -4.02
N LEU A 89 -3.15 9.18 -4.34
CA LEU A 89 -3.63 8.87 -5.70
C LEU A 89 -4.74 9.83 -6.15
N ASN A 90 -5.70 10.15 -5.27
CA ASN A 90 -6.76 11.12 -5.57
C ASN A 90 -6.20 12.52 -5.82
N SER A 91 -5.10 12.91 -5.16
CA SER A 91 -4.46 14.20 -5.41
C SER A 91 -3.88 14.33 -6.83
N LEU A 92 -3.63 13.20 -7.52
CA LEU A 92 -3.26 13.20 -8.93
C LEU A 92 -4.47 13.44 -9.85
N SER A 93 -5.69 13.18 -9.39
CA SER A 93 -6.91 13.40 -10.19
C SER A 93 -7.25 14.88 -10.41
N SER A 94 -6.58 15.80 -9.70
CA SER A 94 -6.64 17.24 -9.98
C SER A 94 -5.77 17.70 -11.15
N ASP A 95 -4.91 16.83 -11.71
CA ASP A 95 -4.34 17.02 -13.06
C ASP A 95 -5.38 16.54 -14.09
N ASP A 96 -5.88 17.44 -14.95
CA ASP A 96 -7.04 17.20 -15.82
C ASP A 96 -6.89 15.98 -16.77
N GLU A 97 -5.66 15.53 -17.08
CA GLU A 97 -5.40 14.33 -17.91
C GLU A 97 -5.62 12.97 -17.19
N LEU A 98 -5.52 12.91 -15.86
CA LEU A 98 -5.58 11.64 -15.08
C LEU A 98 -6.96 11.37 -14.45
N LYS A 99 -7.88 12.33 -14.60
CA LYS A 99 -9.12 12.46 -13.83
C LYS A 99 -10.20 11.42 -14.16
N GLU A 100 -10.32 11.00 -15.41
CA GLU A 100 -11.38 10.08 -15.84
C GLU A 100 -11.08 8.61 -15.51
N ASN A 101 -9.81 8.19 -15.57
CA ASN A 101 -9.42 6.79 -15.37
C ASN A 101 -9.26 6.41 -13.90
N LEU A 102 -8.73 7.29 -13.05
CA LEU A 102 -8.47 6.99 -11.64
C LEU A 102 -9.74 6.98 -10.79
N SER A 103 -10.68 7.90 -11.05
CA SER A 103 -11.90 8.05 -10.24
C SER A 103 -12.87 6.87 -10.40
N SER A 104 -12.96 6.31 -11.61
CA SER A 104 -13.78 5.13 -11.90
C SER A 104 -13.22 3.87 -11.23
N LEU A 105 -11.91 3.61 -11.37
CA LEU A 105 -11.23 2.47 -10.76
C LEU A 105 -11.30 2.45 -9.22
N LEU A 106 -11.09 3.59 -8.57
CA LEU A 106 -11.13 3.69 -7.10
C LEU A 106 -12.55 3.46 -6.54
N LYS A 107 -13.59 3.95 -7.24
CA LYS A 107 -14.98 3.74 -6.81
C LYS A 107 -15.42 2.28 -6.90
N GLU A 108 -14.98 1.54 -7.91
CA GLU A 108 -15.34 0.13 -8.06
C GLU A 108 -14.57 -0.78 -7.10
N SER A 109 -13.35 -0.39 -6.72
CA SER A 109 -12.45 -1.24 -5.94
C SER A 109 -12.69 -1.23 -4.42
N PHE A 110 -13.21 -0.13 -3.87
CA PHE A 110 -13.36 0.10 -2.42
C PHE A 110 -14.81 0.11 -1.91
N THR A 111 -15.73 -0.54 -2.63
CA THR A 111 -17.09 -0.77 -2.11
C THR A 111 -17.07 -1.91 -1.08
N PHE A 112 -17.47 -1.58 0.15
CA PHE A 112 -17.68 -2.52 1.27
C PHE A 112 -19.10 -3.10 1.24
#